data_AF-A0A2V9KAR6-F1
#
_entry.id   AF-A0A2V9KAR6-F1
#
_cell.length_a   1.000
_cell.length_b   1.000
_cell.length_c   1.000
_cell.angle_alpha   90.00
_cell.angle_beta   90.00
_cell.angle_gamma   90.00
#
_symmetry.space_group_name_H-M   'P 1'
#
loop_
_entity.id
_entity.type
_entity.pdbx_description
1 polymer ?
#
loop_
_entity_poly.entity_id
_entity_poly.type
_entity_poly.pdbx_seq_one_letter_code
_entity_poly.pdbx_strand_id
1 'polypeptide(L)' 'GSFGYVDMHGARLRGNQKLICELTLRDGKIVYDLNGLARPDWNTLPKGYRATGDPRWDGSGRARDPRRTP' A
#
# COMPACT_ATOMS: atom_id res chain seq x y z
N GLY A 1 9.27 19.85 -13.39
CA GLY A 1 8.76 19.38 -14.70
C GLY A 1 7.53 20.19 -15.08
N SER A 2 6.86 19.87 -16.19
CA SER A 2 5.56 20.48 -16.55
C SER A 2 4.50 19.38 -16.58
N PHE A 3 3.59 19.40 -15.62
CA PHE A 3 2.57 18.37 -15.44
C PHE A 3 1.16 18.98 -15.53
N GLY A 4 0.16 18.11 -15.75
CA GLY A 4 -1.25 18.49 -15.78
C GLY A 4 -2.03 17.63 -14.80
N TYR A 5 -2.89 18.26 -14.00
CA TYR A 5 -3.86 17.59 -13.14
C TYR A 5 -5.24 17.86 -13.71
N VAL A 6 -6.07 16.83 -13.81
CA VAL A 6 -7.40 16.92 -14.41
C VAL A 6 -8.43 16.88 -13.29
N ASP A 7 -9.35 17.83 -13.28
CA ASP A 7 -10.47 17.83 -12.35
C ASP A 7 -11.64 16.95 -12.83
N MET A 8 -12.73 16.89 -12.06
CA MET A 8 -13.90 16.08 -12.42
C MET A 8 -14.63 16.53 -13.69
N HIS A 9 -14.41 17.76 -14.15
CA HIS A 9 -15.03 18.33 -15.36
C HIS A 9 -14.07 18.36 -16.56
N GLY A 10 -12.85 17.83 -16.41
CA GLY A 10 -11.85 17.76 -17.47
C GLY A 10 -10.96 19.01 -17.59
N ALA A 11 -11.07 19.98 -16.69
CA ALA A 11 -10.18 21.15 -16.70
C ALA A 11 -8.77 20.76 -16.25
N ARG A 12 -7.75 21.31 -16.93
CA ARG A 12 -6.34 21.06 -16.61
C ARG A 12 -5.77 22.15 -15.70
N LEU A 13 -5.37 21.76 -14.49
CA LEU A 13 -4.49 22.54 -13.63
C LEU A 13 -3.02 22.25 -14.00
N ARG A 14 -2.21 23.29 -14.20
CA ARG A 14 -0.76 23.15 -14.45
C ARG A 14 0.00 23.01 -13.13
N GLY A 15 0.94 22.07 -13.07
CA GLY A 15 1.80 21.84 -11.91
C GLY A 15 3.27 21.66 -12.30
N ASN A 16 4.17 21.93 -11.35
CA ASN A 16 5.62 21.77 -11.52
C ASN A 16 6.17 20.47 -10.89
N GLN A 17 5.34 19.73 -10.15
CA GLN A 17 5.66 18.49 -9.45
C GLN A 17 4.95 17.29 -10.10
N LYS A 18 5.56 16.11 -10.01
CA LYS A 18 4.96 14.87 -10.48
C LYS A 18 4.23 14.21 -9.33
N LEU A 19 2.93 13.99 -9.47
CA LEU A 19 2.18 13.14 -8.55
C LEU A 19 2.42 11.67 -8.92
N ILE A 20 2.72 10.85 -7.91
CA ILE A 20 2.85 9.40 -8.02
C ILE A 20 1.82 8.78 -7.07
N CYS A 21 1.29 7.60 -7.42
CA CYS A 21 0.49 6.85 -6.47
C CYS A 21 1.37 6.46 -5.27
N GLU A 22 0.95 6.91 -4.07
CA GLU A 22 1.63 6.59 -2.82
C GLU A 22 1.03 5.35 -2.15
N LEU A 23 -0.29 5.22 -2.21
CA LEU A 23 -1.06 4.17 -1.53
C LEU A 23 -2.28 3.79 -2.37
N THR A 24 -2.58 2.50 -2.49
CA THR A 24 -3.85 2.01 -3.03
C THR A 24 -4.58 1.18 -1.99
N LEU A 25 -5.85 1.52 -1.77
CA LEU A 25 -6.76 0.78 -0.89
C LEU A 25 -7.79 0.01 -1.71
N ARG A 26 -8.08 -1.23 -1.30
CA ARG A 26 -9.15 -2.06 -1.84
C ARG A 26 -9.78 -2.86 -0.70
N ASP A 27 -11.10 -2.84 -0.60
CA ASP A 27 -11.87 -3.59 0.43
C ASP A 27 -11.34 -3.38 1.86
N GLY A 28 -10.96 -2.14 2.18
CA GLY A 28 -10.40 -1.76 3.49
C GLY A 28 -8.97 -2.25 3.76
N LYS A 29 -8.23 -2.65 2.71
CA LYS A 29 -6.86 -3.14 2.79
C LYS A 29 -5.92 -2.39 1.86
N ILE A 30 -4.66 -2.28 2.27
CA ILE A 30 -3.59 -1.69 1.46
C ILE A 30 -3.09 -2.77 0.49
N VAL A 31 -3.18 -2.48 -0.81
CA VAL A 31 -2.73 -3.39 -1.89
C VAL A 31 -1.51 -2.85 -2.64
N TYR A 32 -1.12 -1.61 -2.37
CA TYR A 32 0.10 -0.98 -2.86
C TYR A 32 0.50 0.13 -1.89
N ASP A 33 1.77 0.17 -1.49
CA ASP A 33 2.36 1.16 -0.57
C ASP A 33 3.78 1.48 -1.07
N LEU A 34 3.96 2.68 -1.65
CA LEU A 34 5.20 3.07 -2.30
C LEU A 34 6.35 3.25 -1.31
N ASN A 35 6.10 3.91 -0.17
CA ASN A 35 7.14 4.21 0.83
C ASN A 35 6.99 3.41 2.13
N GLY A 36 6.11 2.40 2.17
CA GLY A 36 5.91 1.59 3.37
C GLY A 36 5.28 2.37 4.52
N LEU A 37 4.46 3.40 4.24
CA LEU A 37 3.90 4.31 5.24
C LEU A 37 3.04 3.59 6.30
N ALA A 38 2.45 2.45 5.94
CA ALA A 38 1.64 1.66 6.85
C ALA A 38 2.42 0.57 7.59
N ARG A 39 3.74 0.48 7.39
CA ARG A 39 4.59 -0.53 8.03
C ARG A 39 5.23 0.02 9.31
N PRO A 40 5.52 -0.84 10.30
CA PRO A 40 6.33 -0.43 11.43
C PRO A 40 7.73 -0.04 10.98
N ASP A 41 8.31 0.97 11.62
CA ASP A 41 9.71 1.35 11.40
C ASP A 41 10.62 0.18 11.78
N TRP A 42 11.63 -0.08 10.95
CA TRP A 42 12.55 -1.20 11.11
C TRP A 42 13.20 -1.25 12.50
N ASN A 43 13.61 -0.09 13.03
CA ASN A 43 14.35 0.01 14.28
C ASN A 43 13.47 -0.20 15.52
N THR A 44 12.15 -0.25 15.33
CA THR A 44 11.18 -0.49 16.41
C THR A 44 10.85 -1.97 16.59
N LEU A 45 11.28 -2.83 15.65
CA LEU A 45 10.95 -4.25 15.67
C LEU A 45 11.84 -5.04 16.64
N PRO A 46 11.28 -6.01 17.39
CA PRO A 46 12.06 -6.87 18.28
C PRO A 46 12.90 -7.87 17.48
N LYS A 47 13.95 -8.40 18.12
CA LYS A 47 14.75 -9.50 17.55
C LYS A 47 13.87 -10.72 17.30
N GLY A 48 13.88 -11.24 16.07
CA GLY A 48 13.08 -12.40 15.67
C GLY A 48 11.62 -12.10 15.30
N TYR A 49 11.31 -10.85 14.93
CA TYR A 49 9.98 -10.49 14.43
C TYR A 49 9.58 -11.36 13.21
N ARG A 50 8.28 -11.60 13.06
CA ARG A 50 7.69 -12.36 11.94
C ARG A 50 6.98 -11.42 10.96
N ALA A 51 6.34 -11.94 9.93
CA ALA A 51 5.54 -11.15 9.00
C ALA A 51 4.60 -10.18 9.75
N THR A 52 4.72 -8.89 9.44
CA THR A 52 3.99 -7.80 10.13
C THR A 52 2.72 -7.37 9.39
N GLY A 53 2.46 -7.91 8.21
CA GLY A 53 1.28 -7.61 7.41
C GLY A 53 0.38 -8.81 7.13
N ASP A 54 -0.64 -8.58 6.31
CA ASP A 54 -1.67 -9.58 6.00
C ASP A 54 -1.10 -10.62 5.01
N PRO A 55 -0.91 -11.89 5.42
CA PRO A 55 -0.27 -12.90 4.58
C PRO A 55 -1.04 -13.20 3.29
N ARG A 56 -2.35 -12.91 3.25
CA ARG A 56 -3.20 -13.12 2.07
C ARG A 56 -2.86 -12.18 0.92
N TRP A 57 -2.24 -11.04 1.23
CA TRP A 57 -1.91 -9.98 0.27
C TRP A 57 -0.41 -9.78 0.11
N ASP A 58 0.36 -9.95 1.17
CA ASP A 58 1.83 -9.77 1.16
C ASP A 58 2.59 -10.97 0.58
N GLY A 59 1.91 -12.08 0.29
CA GLY A 59 2.54 -13.31 -0.25
C GLY A 59 3.56 -13.98 0.68
N SER A 60 3.67 -13.50 1.93
CA SER A 60 4.74 -13.84 2.88
C SER A 60 4.46 -15.11 3.71
N GLY A 61 3.42 -15.88 3.38
CA GLY A 61 3.15 -17.17 4.02
C GLY A 61 1.91 -17.86 3.47
N ARG A 62 1.77 -19.17 3.75
CA ARG A 62 0.55 -19.92 3.43
C ARG A 62 -0.63 -19.19 4.07
N ALA A 63 -1.46 -18.53 3.27
CA ALA A 63 -2.76 -18.07 3.72
C ALA A 63 -3.46 -19.29 4.34
N ARG A 64 -3.69 -19.27 5.65
CA ARG A 64 -4.54 -20.28 6.28
C ARG A 64 -5.94 -20.02 5.73
N ASP A 65 -6.39 -20.89 4.82
CA ASP A 65 -7.74 -20.87 4.30
C ASP A 65 -8.70 -21.05 5.49
N PRO A 66 -9.55 -20.06 5.80
CA PRO A 66 -10.53 -20.18 6.90
C PRO A 66 -11.50 -21.35 6.69
N ARG A 67 -11.61 -21.87 5.47
CA ARG A 67 -12.47 -23.01 5.09
C ARG A 67 -11.79 -24.37 5.27
N ARG A 68 -10.54 -24.39 5.75
CA ARG A 68 -9.72 -25.60 5.88
C ARG A 68 -9.43 -25.88 7.37
N THR A 69 -10.49 -26.15 8.12
CA THR A 69 -10.45 -26.82 9.42
C THR A 69 -11.39 -28.04 9.35
N PRO A 70 -11.12 -29.16 10.05
CA PRO A 70 -12.09 -30.24 10.20
C PRO A 70 -13.36 -29.74 10.90
#